data_AF-X1KTC6-F1
#
_entry.id   AF-X1KTC6-F1
#
_cell.length_a   1.000
_cell.length_b   1.000
_cell.length_c   1.000
_cell.angle_alpha   90.00
_cell.angle_beta   90.00
_cell.angle_gamma   90.00
#
_symmetry.space_group_name_H-M   'P 1'
#
loop_
_entity.id
_entity.type
_entity.pdbx_description
1 polymer ?
#
loop_
_entity_poly.entity_id
_entity_poly.type
_entity_poly.pdbx_seq_one_letter_code
_entity_poly.pdbx_strand_id
1 'polypeptide(L)' 'TTTMPHMGEIINLLKERNLRDKVKVIVGGASVNDQFASSIGADGYAPEAGSAVEWVKKTLKV' A
#
# COMPACT_ATOMS: atom_id res chain seq x y z
N THR A 1 -3.09 19.97 1.99
CA THR A 1 -2.46 19.04 1.03
C THR A 1 -3.19 17.72 1.05
N THR A 2 -3.69 17.26 -0.10
CA THR A 2 -4.30 15.93 -0.23
C THR A 2 -3.22 14.94 -0.65
N THR A 3 -2.81 14.05 0.26
CA THR A 3 -1.73 13.08 -0.01
C THR A 3 -2.23 11.83 -0.74
N MET A 4 -3.55 11.56 -0.68
CA MET A 4 -4.16 10.37 -1.28
C MET A 4 -3.90 10.23 -2.79
N PRO A 5 -4.06 11.26 -3.66
CA PRO A 5 -3.80 11.11 -5.09
C PRO A 5 -2.37 10.66 -5.40
N HIS A 6 -1.39 11.18 -4.65
CA HIS A 6 0.02 10.85 -4.84
C HIS A 6 0.34 9.38 -4.51
N MET A 7 -0.44 8.73 -3.63
CA MET A 7 -0.26 7.31 -3.35
C MET A 7 -0.47 6.46 -4.62
N GLY A 8 -1.46 6.81 -5.46
CA GLY A 8 -1.69 6.14 -6.74
C GLY A 8 -0.59 6.42 -7.76
N GLU A 9 -0.05 7.64 -7.79
CA GLU A 9 1.07 8.01 -8.66
C GLU A 9 2.33 7.17 -8.36
N ILE A 10 2.61 6.89 -7.08
CA ILE A 10 3.71 6.00 -6.69
C ILE A 10 3.50 4.57 -7.19
N ILE A 11 2.28 4.03 -7.12
CA ILE A 11 1.99 2.69 -7.68
C ILE A 11 2.25 2.67 -9.19
N ASN A 12 1.84 3.71 -9.91
CA ASN A 12 2.08 3.82 -11.34
C ASN A 12 3.59 3.90 -11.64
N LEU A 13 4.34 4.69 -10.89
CA LEU A 13 5.80 4.77 -11.04
C LEU A 13 6.49 3.43 -10.78
N LEU A 14 6.01 2.65 -9.81
CA LEU A 14 6.51 1.29 -9.56
C LEU A 14 6.23 0.35 -10.73
N LYS A 15 5.07 0.48 -11.40
CA LYS A 15 4.75 -0.28 -12.62
C LYS A 15 5.65 0.13 -13.77
N GLU A 16 5.79 1.44 -14.03
CA GLU A 16 6.65 1.97 -15.09
C GLU A 16 8.10 1.51 -14.95
N ARG A 17 8.61 1.44 -13.72
CA ARG A 17 9.96 0.95 -13.42
C ARG A 17 10.10 -0.57 -13.35
N ASN A 18 9.03 -1.32 -13.65
CA ASN A 18 9.01 -2.79 -13.55
C ASN A 18 9.42 -3.31 -12.15
N LEU A 19 9.05 -2.55 -11.11
CA LEU A 19 9.30 -2.86 -9.70
C LEU A 19 8.04 -3.35 -8.99
N ARG A 20 6.84 -3.11 -9.55
CA ARG A 20 5.56 -3.39 -8.89
C ARG A 20 5.42 -4.85 -8.45
N ASP A 21 5.91 -5.81 -9.23
CA ASP A 21 5.85 -7.24 -8.91
C ASP A 21 6.95 -7.70 -7.95
N LYS A 22 7.98 -6.86 -7.73
CA LYS A 22 9.13 -7.16 -6.87
C LYS A 22 8.95 -6.68 -5.42
N VAL A 23 7.99 -5.81 -5.18
CA VAL A 23 7.73 -5.23 -3.85
C VAL A 23 6.28 -5.39 -3.47
N LYS A 24 6.03 -5.50 -2.16
CA LYS A 24 4.69 -5.44 -1.59
C LYS A 24 4.44 -4.02 -1.09
N VAL A 25 3.31 -3.44 -1.50
CA VAL A 25 2.91 -2.09 -1.13
C VAL A 25 1.73 -2.16 -0.17
N ILE A 26 1.95 -1.69 1.05
CA ILE A 26 0.91 -1.51 2.05
C ILE A 26 0.68 -0.01 2.25
N VAL A 27 -0.58 0.42 2.34
CA VAL A 27 -0.95 1.81 2.61
C VAL A 27 -1.68 1.94 3.94
N GLY A 28 -1.59 3.12 4.55
CA GLY A 28 -2.23 3.41 5.84
C GLY A 28 -2.41 4.91 6.06
N GLY A 29 -3.15 5.26 7.11
CA GLY A 29 -3.44 6.65 7.50
C GLY A 29 -4.92 6.89 7.76
N ALA A 30 -5.24 7.92 8.55
CA ALA A 30 -6.59 8.19 9.04
C ALA A 30 -7.66 8.42 7.96
N SER A 31 -7.25 8.85 6.76
CA SER A 31 -8.15 9.10 5.62
C SER A 31 -8.15 7.99 4.58
N VAL A 32 -7.40 6.91 4.82
CA VAL A 32 -7.29 5.76 3.91
C VAL A 32 -8.16 4.63 4.41
N ASN A 33 -8.67 3.82 3.51
CA ASN A 33 -9.38 2.59 3.83
C ASN A 33 -9.01 1.49 2.83
N ASP A 34 -9.49 0.27 3.09
CA ASP A 34 -9.22 -0.91 2.26
C ASP A 34 -9.70 -0.74 0.81
N GLN A 35 -10.85 -0.09 0.62
CA GLN A 35 -11.40 0.18 -0.71
C GLN A 35 -10.49 1.12 -1.52
N PHE A 36 -9.96 2.16 -0.88
CA PHE A 36 -9.01 3.07 -1.51
C PHE A 36 -7.70 2.35 -1.85
N ALA A 37 -7.16 1.57 -0.92
CA ALA A 37 -5.94 0.79 -1.14
C ALA A 37 -6.08 -0.16 -2.35
N SER A 38 -7.19 -0.88 -2.43
CA SER A 38 -7.51 -1.76 -3.56
C SER A 38 -7.68 -0.98 -4.87
N SER A 39 -8.35 0.17 -4.83
CA SER A 39 -8.58 1.04 -5.99
C SER A 39 -7.29 1.55 -6.62
N ILE A 40 -6.29 1.91 -5.81
CA ILE A 40 -4.96 2.34 -6.30
C ILE A 40 -4.04 1.17 -6.67
N GLY A 41 -4.43 -0.08 -6.35
CA GLY A 41 -3.64 -1.28 -6.61
C GLY A 41 -2.52 -1.53 -5.60
N ALA A 42 -2.71 -1.12 -4.34
CA ALA A 42 -1.88 -1.56 -3.23
C ALA A 42 -2.16 -3.05 -2.90
N ASP A 43 -1.20 -3.73 -2.28
CA ASP A 43 -1.34 -5.13 -1.87
C ASP A 43 -2.08 -5.27 -0.53
N GLY A 44 -2.09 -4.21 0.29
CA GLY A 44 -2.77 -4.23 1.57
C GLY A 44 -3.02 -2.83 2.15
N TYR A 45 -3.86 -2.83 3.18
CA TYR A 45 -4.17 -1.67 4.00
C TYR A 45 -3.95 -2.00 5.48
N ALA A 46 -3.41 -1.04 6.23
CA ALA A 46 -3.36 -1.11 7.68
C ALA A 46 -3.86 0.20 8.32
N PRO A 47 -4.85 0.13 9.23
CA PRO A 47 -5.36 1.31 9.93
C PRO A 47 -4.38 1.88 10.95
N GLU A 48 -3.45 1.05 11.45
CA GLU A 48 -2.53 1.39 12.52
C GLU A 48 -1.20 0.61 12.39
N ALA A 49 -0.19 1.07 13.12
CA ALA A 49 1.17 0.51 13.03
C ALA A 49 1.23 -0.98 13.41
N GLY A 50 0.52 -1.41 14.45
CA GLY A 50 0.51 -2.82 14.89
C GLY A 50 -0.02 -3.75 13.79
N SER A 51 -1.17 -3.40 13.22
CA SER A 51 -1.79 -4.14 12.11
C SER A 51 -0.92 -4.17 10.86
N ALA A 52 -0.12 -3.14 10.60
CA ALA A 52 0.83 -3.14 9.49
C ALA A 52 1.94 -4.18 9.69
N VAL A 53 2.48 -4.30 10.90
CA VAL A 53 3.51 -5.29 11.22
C VAL A 53 2.99 -6.71 11.06
N GLU A 54 1.78 -6.99 11.58
CA GLU A 54 1.09 -8.28 11.42
C GLU A 54 0.89 -8.64 9.94
N TRP A 55 0.43 -7.68 9.14
CA TRP A 55 0.22 -7.87 7.70
C TRP A 55 1.52 -8.20 6.96
N VAL A 56 2.60 -7.47 7.27
CA VAL A 56 3.92 -7.68 6.66
C VAL A 56 4.47 -9.06 7.01
N LYS A 57 4.42 -9.46 8.29
CA LYS A 57 4.83 -10.80 8.72
C LYS A 57 4.07 -11.90 7.98
N LYS A 58 2.74 -11.79 7.92
CA LYS A 58 1.88 -12.74 7.20
C LYS A 58 2.21 -12.82 5.71
N THR A 59 2.48 -11.68 5.08
CA THR A 59 2.69 -11.60 3.63
C THR A 59 4.08 -12.04 3.20
N LEU A 60 5.11 -11.67 3.96
CA LEU A 60 6.50 -12.06 3.69
C LEU A 60 6.86 -13.44 4.25
N LYS A 61 5.98 -14.05 5.06
CA LYS A 61 6.19 -15.35 5.73
C LYS A 61 7.50 -15.36 6.54
N VAL A 62 7.76 -14.28 7.25
CA VAL A 62 8.90 -14.09 8.17
C VAL A 62 8.49 -14.25 9.62
#